data_AF-T0HSN4-F1
#
_entry.id   AF-T0HSN4-F1
#
_cell.length_a   1.000
_cell.length_b   1.000
_cell.length_c   1.000
_cell.angle_alpha   90.00
_cell.angle_beta   90.00
_cell.angle_gamma   90.00
#
_symmetry.space_group_name_H-M   'P 1'
#
loop_
_entity.id
_entity.type
_entity.pdbx_description
1 polymer ?
#
loop_
_entity_poly.entity_id
_entity_poly.type
_entity_poly.pdbx_seq_one_letter_code
_entity_poly.pdbx_strand_id
1 'polypeptide(L)'
;ELRLARTMIDATIRPLPSGFTSVFFDLPSENQPVLAIRLSGYSCATFELMTARYMPTYRPRSPWRDISNDAVSDSGSDILGWREAADWIGPV
;
A
#
# COMPACT_ATOMS: atom_id res chain seq x y z
N GLU A 1 -13.67 -11.28 -2.57
CA GLU A 1 -12.89 -12.44 -3.02
C GLU A 1 -12.12 -12.17 -4.31
N LEU A 2 -12.76 -11.76 -5.40
CA LEU A 2 -12.07 -11.44 -6.69
C LEU A 2 -10.92 -10.42 -6.56
N ARG A 3 -11.09 -9.37 -5.74
CA ARG A 3 -10.08 -8.32 -5.56
C ARG A 3 -8.81 -8.83 -4.90
N LEU A 4 -8.94 -9.61 -3.82
CA LEU A 4 -7.81 -10.23 -3.12
C LEU A 4 -7.05 -11.19 -4.02
N ALA A 5 -7.77 -12.01 -4.79
CA ALA A 5 -7.16 -12.93 -5.76
C ALA A 5 -6.34 -12.20 -6.82
N ARG A 6 -6.83 -11.07 -7.33
CA ARG A 6 -6.07 -10.22 -8.27
C ARG A 6 -4.83 -9.62 -7.63
N THR A 7 -4.95 -9.07 -6.43
CA THR A 7 -3.81 -8.51 -5.67
C THR A 7 -2.74 -9.57 -5.40
N MET A 8 -3.12 -10.82 -5.10
CA MET A 8 -2.18 -11.93 -4.92
C MET A 8 -1.46 -12.29 -6.23
N ILE A 9 -2.19 -12.37 -7.34
CA ILE A 9 -1.61 -12.63 -8.66
C ILE A 9 -0.61 -11.52 -9.01
N ASP A 10 -1.01 -10.27 -8.85
CA ASP A 10 -0.18 -9.11 -9.18
C ASP A 10 1.10 -9.05 -8.33
N ALA A 11 1.01 -9.33 -7.03
CA ALA A 11 2.16 -9.42 -6.13
C ALA A 11 3.09 -10.60 -6.45
N THR A 12 2.55 -11.69 -7.00
CA THR A 12 3.34 -12.87 -7.38
C THR A 12 4.05 -12.68 -8.72
N ILE A 13 3.42 -11.96 -9.67
CA ILE A 13 3.99 -11.70 -10.99
C ILE A 13 5.05 -10.61 -10.94
N ARG A 14 4.88 -9.60 -10.06
CA ARG A 14 5.78 -8.45 -9.98
C ARG A 14 6.43 -8.38 -8.61
N PRO A 15 7.73 -8.71 -8.49
CA PRO A 15 8.41 -8.64 -7.22
C PRO A 15 8.40 -7.20 -6.70
N LEU A 16 8.17 -7.05 -5.40
CA LEU A 16 8.18 -5.74 -4.75
C LEU A 16 9.61 -5.16 -4.78
N PRO A 17 9.76 -3.83 -4.92
CA PRO A 17 11.04 -3.17 -4.77
C PRO A 17 11.66 -3.44 -3.39
N SER A 18 13.01 -3.43 -3.32
CA SER A 18 13.73 -3.63 -2.07
C SER A 18 13.30 -2.63 -0.99
N GLY A 19 13.20 -3.11 0.25
CA GLY A 19 12.78 -2.33 1.41
C GLY A 19 11.28 -2.17 1.57
N PHE A 20 10.45 -2.75 0.71
CA PHE A 20 9.00 -2.84 0.90
C PHE A 20 8.58 -4.21 1.44
N THR A 21 7.74 -4.19 2.45
CA THR A 21 7.08 -5.37 3.03
C THR A 21 5.74 -5.60 2.33
N SER A 22 5.49 -6.84 1.90
CA SER A 22 4.21 -7.19 1.29
C SER A 22 3.08 -7.17 2.32
N VAL A 23 1.91 -6.63 1.94
CA VAL A 23 0.70 -6.63 2.79
C VAL A 23 0.15 -8.03 3.08
N PHE A 24 0.59 -9.04 2.33
CA PHE A 24 0.24 -10.45 2.58
C PHE A 24 1.13 -11.10 3.64
N PHE A 25 2.30 -10.52 3.89
CA PHE A 25 3.24 -11.00 4.90
C PHE A 25 3.04 -10.28 6.22
N ASP A 26 2.95 -8.95 6.18
CA ASP A 26 2.78 -8.13 7.36
C ASP A 26 2.05 -6.81 7.05
N LEU A 27 1.44 -6.22 8.06
CA LEU A 27 0.70 -4.96 7.98
C LEU A 27 1.31 -3.92 8.92
N PRO A 28 1.31 -2.64 8.54
CA PRO A 28 1.89 -1.62 9.41
C PRO A 28 1.04 -1.41 10.66
N SER A 29 1.67 -0.79 11.65
CA SER A 29 0.98 -0.34 12.86
C SER A 29 -0.19 0.59 12.52
N GLU A 30 -1.28 0.47 13.28
CA GLU A 30 -2.49 1.24 13.01
C GLU A 30 -2.23 2.75 13.07
N ASN A 31 -2.77 3.46 12.07
CA ASN A 31 -2.71 4.91 11.94
C ASN A 31 -1.29 5.51 11.83
N GLN A 32 -0.25 4.69 11.57
CA GLN A 32 1.09 5.19 11.28
C GLN A 32 1.25 5.56 9.81
N PRO A 33 1.93 6.69 9.49
CA PRO A 33 2.20 7.08 8.11
C PRO A 33 3.26 6.16 7.50
N VAL A 34 2.91 5.56 6.38
CA VAL A 34 3.81 4.68 5.62
C VAL A 34 3.92 5.16 4.17
N LEU A 35 4.99 4.73 3.52
CA LEU A 35 5.10 4.77 2.07
C LEU A 35 4.52 3.46 1.54
N ALA A 36 3.45 3.56 0.77
CA ALA A 36 2.75 2.43 0.20
C ALA A 36 2.92 2.42 -1.32
N ILE A 37 3.02 1.21 -1.88
CA ILE A 37 3.06 0.98 -3.32
C ILE A 37 1.90 0.14 -3.78
N ARG A 38 1.39 0.46 -4.96
CA ARG A 38 0.36 -0.30 -5.67
C ARG A 38 0.73 -0.42 -7.15
N LEU A 39 0.03 -1.27 -7.89
CA LEU A 39 0.19 -1.28 -9.35
C LEU A 39 -0.15 0.08 -9.93
N SER A 40 0.73 0.54 -10.81
CA SER A 40 0.55 1.79 -11.55
C SER A 40 -0.51 1.64 -12.64
N GLY A 41 -1.36 2.65 -12.79
CA GLY A 41 -2.22 2.82 -13.96
C GLY A 41 -1.47 3.44 -15.16
N TYR A 42 -0.31 4.05 -14.92
CA TYR A 42 0.53 4.64 -15.95
C TYR A 42 1.40 3.59 -16.64
N SER A 43 1.55 3.72 -17.96
CA SER A 43 2.41 2.85 -18.77
C SER A 43 3.92 3.05 -18.53
N CYS A 44 4.32 4.20 -17.98
CA CYS A 44 5.72 4.54 -17.75
C CYS A 44 6.30 4.03 -16.42
N ALA A 45 5.46 3.46 -15.53
CA ALA A 45 5.89 2.96 -14.23
C ALA A 45 5.20 1.63 -13.90
N THR A 46 5.90 0.74 -13.21
CA THR A 46 5.29 -0.51 -12.74
C THR A 46 4.46 -0.30 -11.47
N PHE A 47 4.97 0.53 -10.55
CA PHE A 47 4.33 0.82 -9.28
C PHE A 47 4.10 2.33 -9.14
N GLU A 48 2.98 2.69 -8.52
CA GLU A 48 2.74 4.02 -7.98
C GLU A 48 3.14 4.05 -6.52
N LEU A 49 3.79 5.14 -6.10
CA LEU A 49 4.17 5.40 -4.71
C LEU A 49 3.22 6.45 -4.11
N MET A 50 2.75 6.21 -2.89
CA MET A 50 1.92 7.16 -2.15
C MET A 50 2.16 7.09 -0.65
N THR A 51 1.80 8.15 0.06
CA THR A 51 1.69 8.14 1.52
C THR A 51 0.33 7.61 1.94
N ALA A 52 0.32 6.62 2.83
CA ALA A 52 -0.91 6.01 3.31
C ALA A 52 -0.84 5.68 4.81
N ARG A 53 -1.98 5.28 5.37
CA ARG A 53 -2.14 4.76 6.72
C ARG A 53 -3.05 3.54 6.70
N TYR A 54 -2.76 2.56 7.54
CA TYR A 54 -3.61 1.40 7.75
C TYR A 54 -4.53 1.64 8.96
N MET A 55 -5.85 1.62 8.76
CA MET A 55 -6.86 1.94 9.79
C MET A 55 -7.97 0.86 9.88
N PRO A 56 -7.63 -0.35 10.35
CA PRO A 56 -8.58 -1.46 10.42
C PRO A 56 -9.71 -1.21 11.42
N THR A 57 -9.48 -0.49 12.52
CA THR A 57 -10.54 -0.21 13.51
C THR A 57 -11.57 0.78 12.96
N TYR A 58 -11.12 1.80 12.23
CA TYR A 58 -12.00 2.80 11.64
C TYR A 58 -12.84 2.22 10.49
N ARG A 59 -12.22 1.45 9.58
CA ARG A 59 -12.87 0.91 8.38
C ARG A 59 -12.39 -0.52 8.04
N PRO A 60 -12.92 -1.55 8.72
CA PRO A 60 -12.42 -2.93 8.63
C PRO A 60 -12.42 -3.53 7.21
N ARG A 61 -13.38 -3.15 6.37
CA ARG A 61 -13.54 -3.69 5.00
C ARG A 61 -12.76 -2.93 3.93
N SER A 62 -12.24 -1.75 4.25
CA SER A 62 -11.38 -0.96 3.39
C SER A 62 -10.49 -0.13 4.31
N PRO A 63 -9.41 -0.73 4.87
CA PRO A 63 -8.66 -0.12 5.97
C PRO A 63 -7.60 0.89 5.50
N TRP A 64 -7.19 0.86 4.23
CA TRP A 64 -6.15 1.73 3.71
C TRP A 64 -6.66 3.13 3.37
N ARG A 65 -6.06 4.15 3.98
CA ARG A 65 -6.38 5.55 3.75
C ARG A 65 -5.18 6.31 3.23
N ASP A 66 -5.40 7.25 2.32
CA ASP A 66 -4.37 8.23 2.00
C ASP A 66 -4.23 9.28 3.12
N ILE A 67 -3.37 10.27 2.92
CA ILE A 67 -3.14 11.31 3.92
C ILE A 67 -4.35 12.26 4.08
N SER A 68 -5.17 12.39 3.03
CA SER A 68 -6.42 13.14 3.03
C SER A 68 -7.57 12.39 3.71
N ASN A 69 -7.33 11.14 4.15
CA ASN A 69 -8.31 10.24 4.75
C ASN A 69 -9.36 9.69 3.77
N ASP A 70 -9.04 9.70 2.47
CA ASP A 70 -9.83 9.05 1.44
C ASP A 70 -9.41 7.58 1.29
N ALA A 71 -10.33 6.72 0.85
CA ALA A 71 -10.02 5.31 0.66
C ALA A 71 -9.08 5.16 -0.54
N VAL A 72 -7.95 4.48 -0.34
CA VAL A 72 -6.95 4.27 -1.40
C VAL A 72 -7.54 3.55 -2.62
N SER A 73 -8.53 2.68 -2.40
CA SER A 73 -9.23 1.96 -3.47
C SER A 73 -10.05 2.85 -4.40
N ASP A 74 -10.39 4.07 -3.97
CA ASP A 74 -11.22 4.97 -4.76
C ASP A 74 -10.39 5.65 -5.86
N SER A 75 -9.06 5.66 -5.71
CA SER A 75 -8.12 6.29 -6.64
C SER A 75 -7.29 5.30 -7.46
N GLY A 76 -7.48 3.98 -7.31
CA GLY A 76 -6.72 2.99 -8.06
C GLY A 76 -6.67 1.59 -7.45
N SER A 77 -5.59 0.88 -7.77
CA SER A 77 -5.34 -0.50 -7.32
C SER A 77 -5.11 -0.61 -5.81
N ASP A 78 -5.20 -1.83 -5.30
CA ASP A 78 -4.87 -2.14 -3.91
C ASP A 78 -3.39 -1.95 -3.61
N ILE A 79 -3.09 -1.62 -2.35
CA ILE A 79 -1.71 -1.61 -1.85
C ILE A 79 -1.15 -3.04 -1.90
N LEU A 80 0.04 -3.17 -2.49
CA LEU A 80 0.79 -4.41 -2.60
C LEU A 80 1.87 -4.51 -1.52
N GLY A 81 2.49 -3.38 -1.20
CA GLY A 81 3.56 -3.32 -0.22
C GLY A 81 3.67 -1.95 0.44
N TRP A 82 4.36 -1.93 1.57
CA TRP A 82 4.55 -0.74 2.38
C TRP A 82 5.93 -0.73 3.03
N ARG A 83 6.36 0.44 3.48
CA ARG A 83 7.51 0.62 4.37
C ARG A 83 7.30 1.82 5.28
N GLU A 84 7.96 1.82 6.43
CA GLU A 84 7.91 2.96 7.34
C GLU A 84 8.37 4.23 6.63
N ALA A 85 7.59 5.32 6.75
CA ALA A 85 7.97 6.58 6.14
C ALA A 85 9.19 7.20 6.83
N ALA A 86 9.29 7.03 8.16
CA ALA A 86 10.41 7.52 8.96
C ALA A 86 11.76 7.02 8.45
N ASP A 87 11.84 5.79 7.95
CA ASP A 87 13.07 5.22 7.38
C ASP A 87 13.57 5.96 6.12
N TRP A 88 12.73 6.79 5.51
CA TRP A 88 13.07 7.52 4.29
C TRP A 88 13.12 9.03 4.45
N ILE A 89 12.23 9.60 5.26
CA ILE A 89 12.09 11.07 5.42
C ILE A 89 12.38 11.56 6.83
N GLY A 90 12.69 10.65 7.78
CA GLY A 90 13.12 11.03 9.12
C GLY A 90 14.47 11.74 9.08
N PRO A 91 14.74 12.66 10.03
CA PRO A 91 16.08 13.22 10.19
C PRO A 91 17.08 12.10 10.51
N VAL A 92 18.26 12.20 9.89
CA VAL A 92 19.45 11.39 10.21
C VAL A 92 20.00 11.73 11.58
#